data_AF-A0A6N8TBA9-F1
#
_entry.id   AF-A0A6N8TBA9-F1
#
_cell.length_a   1.000
_cell.length_b   1.000
_cell.length_c   1.000
_cell.angle_alpha   90.00
_cell.angle_beta   90.00
_cell.angle_gamma   90.00
#
_symmetry.space_group_name_H-M   'P 1'
#
loop_
_entity.id
_entity.type
_entity.pdbx_description
1 polymer ?
#
loop_
_entity_poly.entity_id
_entity_poly.type
_entity_poly.pdbx_seq_one_letter_code
_entity_poly.pdbx_strand_id
1 'polypeptide(L)'
;MLTPYVDNVYELLDGRGVRWMRVRGTYDAIARGLAFLGITATAEPAWHGRVWWNSFQLRFPALPANDRPLLERIEGVTRLSGPKRSDLRRGVHQYDVGPLIGNASRLNQSLLDRESGIRLKDGGTLWSFGRTMEIDHTLTEAEGLAIGNWIEEPEEGGLPWVSMTYPWVTATFPWAASPAAQRRALMAAWFIARPIYARLQDAAGVVIGYRRCRACHAVTQVLDGRYRIAGQSWSPAPAGQTAYIEAMTGFRDADGVEARSVALMAGVTLAAGIPPGRLWLKPEEVTAGAPFAETPISLPLRATVRERFKFLVRF
;
A
#
# COMPACT_ATOMS: atom_id res chain seq x y z
N MET A 1 -25.32 25.88 -2.18
CA MET A 1 -26.56 25.11 -1.93
C MET A 1 -26.19 23.63 -1.94
N LEU A 2 -26.77 22.78 -1.08
CA LEU A 2 -26.39 21.36 -0.95
C LEU A 2 -26.97 20.45 -2.05
N THR A 3 -28.04 20.90 -2.71
CA THR A 3 -28.80 20.21 -3.77
C THR A 3 -27.96 19.57 -4.87
N PRO A 4 -26.85 20.16 -5.38
CA PRO A 4 -26.05 19.54 -6.44
C PRO A 4 -25.29 18.27 -5.99
N TYR A 5 -25.21 18.02 -4.69
CA TYR A 5 -24.33 16.99 -4.14
C TYR A 5 -25.08 15.80 -3.54
N VAL A 6 -26.39 15.93 -3.30
CA VAL A 6 -27.23 14.87 -2.72
C VAL A 6 -28.10 14.22 -3.78
N ASP A 7 -28.33 12.92 -3.66
CA ASP A 7 -29.13 12.17 -4.62
C ASP A 7 -30.64 12.41 -4.44
N ASN A 8 -31.09 12.68 -3.21
CA ASN A 8 -32.50 12.92 -2.90
C ASN A 8 -32.71 14.24 -2.14
N VAL A 9 -33.37 15.20 -2.79
CA VAL A 9 -33.64 16.53 -2.23
C VAL A 9 -34.65 16.48 -1.08
N TYR A 10 -35.54 15.48 -1.04
CA TYR A 10 -36.53 15.35 0.04
C TYR A 10 -35.87 15.08 1.40
N GLU A 11 -34.69 14.46 1.42
CA GLU A 11 -33.89 14.30 2.64
C GLU A 11 -33.41 15.62 3.24
N LEU A 12 -33.38 16.70 2.46
CA LEU A 12 -33.08 18.03 2.97
C LEU A 12 -34.30 18.67 3.64
N LEU A 13 -35.51 18.25 3.28
CA LEU A 13 -36.78 18.84 3.72
C LEU A 13 -37.33 18.18 4.99
N ASP A 14 -36.89 16.98 5.35
CA ASP A 14 -37.35 16.21 6.52
C ASP A 14 -36.87 16.75 7.89
N GLY A 15 -36.34 17.98 7.91
CA GLY A 15 -35.77 18.62 9.10
C GLY A 15 -34.29 18.34 9.33
N ARG A 16 -33.68 17.32 8.69
CA ARG A 16 -32.22 17.11 8.72
C ARG A 16 -31.48 18.29 8.09
N GLY A 17 -31.96 18.80 6.95
CA GLY A 17 -31.39 19.97 6.28
C GLY A 17 -31.44 21.24 7.16
N VAL A 18 -32.55 21.48 7.84
CA VAL A 18 -32.69 22.62 8.77
C VAL A 18 -31.71 22.50 9.94
N ARG A 19 -31.59 21.31 10.54
CA ARG A 19 -30.62 21.04 11.62
C ARG A 19 -29.19 21.25 11.16
N TRP A 20 -28.84 20.82 9.94
CA TRP A 20 -27.54 21.08 9.34
C TRP A 20 -27.28 22.58 9.12
N MET A 21 -28.25 23.34 8.60
CA MET A 21 -28.10 24.78 8.40
C MET A 21 -27.84 25.54 9.71
N ARG A 22 -28.43 25.12 10.83
CA ARG A 22 -28.25 25.75 12.15
C ARG A 22 -26.82 25.66 12.70
N VAL A 23 -26.07 24.63 12.30
CA VAL A 23 -24.70 24.40 12.80
C VAL A 23 -23.63 24.71 11.75
N ARG A 24 -24.02 25.26 10.57
CA ARG A 24 -23.11 25.53 9.46
C ARG A 24 -21.95 26.43 9.90
N GLY A 25 -20.76 26.17 9.37
CA GLY A 25 -19.54 26.87 9.78
C GLY A 25 -18.80 26.19 10.93
N THR A 26 -19.22 25.00 11.34
CA THR A 26 -18.57 24.17 12.36
C THR A 26 -18.13 22.82 11.77
N TYR A 27 -17.26 22.09 12.47
CA TYR A 27 -16.92 20.71 12.08
C TYR A 27 -18.09 19.73 12.25
N ASP A 28 -19.03 20.00 13.15
CA ASP A 28 -20.26 19.21 13.28
C ASP A 28 -21.13 19.30 12.02
N ALA A 29 -21.18 20.46 11.37
CA ALA A 29 -21.86 20.60 10.08
C ALA A 29 -21.25 19.72 8.99
N ILE A 30 -19.93 19.49 9.01
CA ILE A 30 -19.27 18.62 8.04
C ILE A 30 -19.74 17.18 8.25
N ALA A 31 -19.75 16.68 9.49
CA ALA A 31 -20.22 15.34 9.81
C ALA A 31 -21.69 15.14 9.38
N ARG A 32 -22.57 16.09 9.73
CA ARG A 32 -23.99 16.06 9.30
C ARG A 32 -24.15 16.18 7.79
N GLY A 33 -23.31 16.98 7.13
CA GLY A 33 -23.32 17.15 5.68
C GLY A 33 -22.95 15.85 4.97
N LEU A 34 -21.87 15.19 5.40
CA LEU A 34 -21.41 13.92 4.82
C LEU A 34 -22.39 12.78 5.07
N ALA A 35 -23.18 12.83 6.15
CA ALA A 35 -24.22 11.85 6.43
C ALA A 35 -25.31 11.80 5.34
N PHE A 36 -25.58 12.90 4.63
CA PHE A 36 -26.49 12.89 3.46
C PHE A 36 -25.93 12.08 2.27
N LEU A 37 -24.61 11.84 2.25
CA LEU A 37 -23.95 10.99 1.25
C LEU A 37 -23.76 9.56 1.76
N GLY A 38 -24.24 9.23 2.96
CA GLY A 38 -23.92 7.97 3.64
C GLY A 38 -22.44 7.84 4.03
N ILE A 39 -21.70 8.96 4.08
CA ILE A 39 -20.26 8.97 4.36
C ILE A 39 -20.00 9.45 5.78
N THR A 40 -19.09 8.77 6.47
CA THR A 40 -18.56 9.19 7.77
C THR A 40 -17.11 9.62 7.60
N ALA A 41 -16.75 10.77 8.17
CA ALA A 41 -15.37 11.21 8.28
C ALA A 41 -15.18 12.13 9.48
N THR A 42 -13.99 12.10 10.06
CA THR A 42 -13.61 13.00 11.16
C THR A 42 -12.81 14.17 10.59
N ALA A 43 -13.23 15.41 10.90
CA ALA A 43 -12.46 16.59 10.55
C ALA A 43 -11.35 16.81 11.59
N GLU A 44 -10.10 16.84 11.13
CA GLU A 44 -8.93 17.06 11.97
C GLU A 44 -8.31 18.42 11.62
N PRO A 45 -8.36 19.42 12.54
CA PRO A 45 -7.74 20.72 12.30
C PRO A 45 -6.22 20.58 12.20
N ALA A 46 -5.60 21.44 11.38
CA ALA A 46 -4.16 21.56 11.33
C ALA A 46 -3.61 22.09 12.67
N TRP A 47 -2.39 21.67 12.99
CA TRP A 47 -1.66 22.24 14.12
C TRP A 47 -1.42 23.75 13.92
N HIS A 48 -1.68 24.54 14.96
CA HIS A 48 -1.64 26.00 14.93
C HIS A 48 -0.25 26.59 14.58
N GLY A 49 0.83 25.84 14.79
CA GLY A 49 2.19 26.28 14.44
C GLY A 49 2.53 26.14 12.95
N ARG A 50 1.60 25.67 12.10
CA ARG A 50 1.79 25.62 10.65
C ARG A 50 1.58 26.98 10.01
N VAL A 51 2.29 27.23 8.91
CA VAL A 51 2.02 28.42 8.05
C VAL A 51 0.57 28.43 7.56
N TRP A 52 0.05 27.28 7.12
CA TRP A 52 -1.34 27.10 6.72
C TRP A 52 -2.18 26.52 7.88
N TRP A 53 -2.21 27.26 8.99
CA TRP A 53 -2.85 26.87 10.25
C TRP A 53 -4.38 26.76 10.17
N ASN A 54 -5.02 27.51 9.28
CA ASN A 54 -6.47 27.51 9.10
C ASN A 54 -6.99 26.31 8.29
N SER A 55 -6.13 25.35 7.94
CA SER A 55 -6.52 24.17 7.18
C SER A 55 -7.00 23.01 8.06
N PHE A 56 -7.74 22.09 7.46
CA PHE A 56 -8.12 20.83 8.11
C PHE A 56 -8.12 19.67 7.10
N GLN A 57 -8.11 18.45 7.62
CA GLN A 57 -8.19 17.23 6.82
C GLN A 57 -9.40 16.39 7.21
N LEU A 58 -9.85 15.53 6.32
CA LEU A 58 -10.84 14.50 6.60
C LEU A 58 -10.15 13.15 6.77
N ARG A 59 -10.37 12.49 7.91
CA ARG A 59 -9.98 11.10 8.13
C ARG A 59 -11.20 10.21 7.94
N PHE A 60 -11.13 9.31 6.97
CA PHE A 60 -12.19 8.36 6.70
C PHE A 60 -11.93 7.04 7.44
N PRO A 61 -12.91 6.50 8.18
CA PRO A 61 -12.80 5.19 8.82
C PRO A 61 -12.85 4.05 7.80
N ALA A 62 -13.48 4.28 6.65
CA ALA A 62 -13.58 3.33 5.54
C ALA A 62 -13.22 4.01 4.22
N LEU A 63 -12.72 3.22 3.26
CA LEU A 63 -12.40 3.69 1.93
C LEU A 63 -13.69 4.11 1.19
N PRO A 64 -13.79 5.34 0.64
CA PRO A 64 -14.94 5.72 -0.19
C PRO A 64 -15.10 4.77 -1.39
N ALA A 65 -16.35 4.48 -1.79
CA ALA A 65 -16.67 3.44 -2.77
C ALA A 65 -16.08 3.71 -4.17
N ASN A 66 -16.03 4.97 -4.59
CA ASN A 66 -15.56 5.38 -5.91
C ASN A 66 -14.94 6.78 -5.87
N ASP A 67 -14.11 7.08 -6.87
CA ASP A 67 -13.44 8.38 -6.96
C ASP A 67 -14.41 9.45 -7.51
N ARG A 68 -15.00 9.20 -8.67
CA ARG A 68 -15.97 10.11 -9.32
C ARG A 68 -17.36 9.47 -9.38
N PRO A 69 -18.45 10.23 -9.15
CA PRO A 69 -18.50 11.64 -8.73
C PRO A 69 -18.37 11.84 -7.20
N LEU A 70 -18.19 10.77 -6.43
CA LEU A 70 -18.33 10.80 -4.96
C LEU A 70 -17.35 11.75 -4.27
N LEU A 71 -16.06 11.75 -4.63
CA LEU A 71 -15.08 12.62 -3.98
C LEU A 71 -15.35 14.11 -4.27
N GLU A 72 -15.89 14.43 -5.44
CA GLU A 72 -16.30 15.79 -5.78
C GLU A 72 -17.50 16.24 -4.94
N ARG A 73 -18.47 15.33 -4.72
CA ARG A 73 -19.60 15.58 -3.81
C ARG A 73 -19.15 15.77 -2.37
N ILE A 74 -18.23 14.93 -1.88
CA ILE A 74 -17.64 15.06 -0.55
C ILE A 74 -16.93 16.41 -0.41
N GLU A 75 -16.10 16.80 -1.37
CA GLU A 75 -15.43 18.11 -1.37
C GLU A 75 -16.45 19.26 -1.33
N GLY A 76 -17.47 19.22 -2.19
CA GLY A 76 -18.51 20.24 -2.27
C GLY A 76 -19.30 20.40 -0.97
N VAL A 77 -19.80 19.30 -0.41
CA VAL A 77 -20.52 19.28 0.87
C VAL A 77 -19.63 19.80 2.00
N THR A 78 -18.37 19.38 2.05
CA THR A 78 -17.44 19.80 3.10
C THR A 78 -17.16 21.29 3.03
N ARG A 79 -16.91 21.85 1.83
CA ARG A 79 -16.68 23.29 1.65
C ARG A 79 -17.92 24.12 1.99
N LEU A 80 -19.12 23.61 1.74
CA LEU A 80 -20.37 24.28 2.12
C LEU A 80 -20.62 24.26 3.63
N SER A 81 -20.18 23.20 4.29
CA SER A 81 -20.46 22.94 5.70
C SER A 81 -19.43 23.56 6.64
N GLY A 82 -18.16 23.54 6.25
CA GLY A 82 -17.04 23.96 7.09
C GLY A 82 -16.98 25.47 7.36
N PRO A 83 -16.12 25.89 8.30
CA PRO A 83 -15.90 27.31 8.60
C PRO A 83 -15.41 28.09 7.38
N LYS A 84 -15.93 29.30 7.15
CA LYS A 84 -15.63 30.11 5.95
C LYS A 84 -14.14 30.40 5.75
N ARG A 85 -13.39 30.57 6.85
CA ARG A 85 -11.95 30.86 6.83
C ARG A 85 -11.10 29.60 6.89
N SER A 86 -11.70 28.41 6.89
CA SER A 86 -10.97 27.16 6.99
C SER A 86 -10.96 26.41 5.67
N ASP A 87 -9.79 25.88 5.32
CA ASP A 87 -9.59 25.23 4.03
C ASP A 87 -9.53 23.71 4.16
N LEU A 88 -10.34 23.01 3.34
CA LEU A 88 -10.21 21.56 3.18
C LEU A 88 -8.94 21.24 2.39
N ARG A 89 -7.94 20.73 3.10
CA ARG A 89 -6.62 20.42 2.54
C ARG A 89 -6.55 19.05 1.91
N ARG A 90 -6.99 18.02 2.63
CA ARG A 90 -6.91 16.63 2.17
C ARG A 90 -7.97 15.70 2.75
N GLY A 91 -8.20 14.57 2.09
CA GLY A 91 -8.92 13.42 2.61
C GLY A 91 -8.04 12.18 2.63
N VAL A 92 -8.08 11.44 3.74
CA VAL A 92 -7.15 10.33 4.02
C VAL A 92 -7.85 9.09 4.57
N HIS A 93 -7.42 7.92 4.10
CA HIS A 93 -7.81 6.61 4.64
C HIS A 93 -6.60 5.68 4.65
N GLN A 94 -6.34 5.02 5.78
CA GLN A 94 -5.27 4.03 6.04
C GLN A 94 -3.82 4.49 5.77
N TYR A 95 -3.51 4.95 4.55
CA TYR A 95 -2.21 5.48 4.18
C TYR A 95 -2.16 6.99 4.42
N ASP A 96 -1.58 7.38 5.56
CA ASP A 96 -1.36 8.78 5.93
C ASP A 96 0.13 9.08 6.02
N VAL A 97 0.76 9.49 4.90
CA VAL A 97 2.06 10.17 4.97
C VAL A 97 1.80 11.66 5.03
N GLY A 98 1.73 12.14 6.26
CA GLY A 98 1.64 13.55 6.60
C GLY A 98 2.98 14.27 6.44
N PRO A 99 2.97 15.60 6.60
CA PRO A 99 4.15 16.44 6.51
C PRO A 99 5.15 16.13 7.64
N LEU A 100 6.44 16.04 7.28
CA LEU A 100 7.54 15.89 8.21
C LEU A 100 7.60 17.11 9.15
N ILE A 101 7.74 16.85 10.46
CA ILE A 101 7.98 17.88 11.48
C ILE A 101 9.42 17.71 11.95
N GLY A 102 10.28 18.68 11.65
CA GLY A 102 11.69 18.67 12.02
C GLY A 102 12.13 20.01 12.59
N ASN A 103 13.33 20.05 13.17
CA ASN A 103 14.02 21.30 13.48
C ASN A 103 14.66 21.86 12.20
N ALA A 104 14.63 23.18 12.02
CA ALA A 104 14.99 23.86 10.77
C ALA A 104 16.46 23.67 10.31
N SER A 105 17.31 22.93 11.03
CA SER A 105 18.76 22.93 10.85
C SER A 105 19.36 21.74 10.08
N ARG A 106 18.65 20.61 9.90
CA ARG A 106 19.27 19.35 9.40
C ARG A 106 18.76 18.84 8.04
N LEU A 107 17.86 19.55 7.37
CA LEU A 107 17.18 19.04 6.16
C LEU A 107 17.63 19.72 4.85
N ASN A 108 18.74 20.46 4.87
CA ASN A 108 19.22 21.29 3.74
C ASN A 108 19.58 20.54 2.45
N GLN A 109 19.49 19.19 2.42
CA GLN A 109 19.72 18.36 1.24
C GLN A 109 18.64 17.29 1.04
N SER A 110 17.47 17.45 1.65
CA SER A 110 16.35 16.52 1.48
C SER A 110 15.32 17.08 0.49
N LEU A 111 14.97 16.30 -0.53
CA LEU A 111 13.77 16.53 -1.35
C LEU A 111 12.55 16.15 -0.52
N LEU A 112 11.95 17.12 0.14
CA LEU A 112 10.75 16.93 0.94
C LEU A 112 9.53 17.34 0.12
N ASP A 113 8.60 16.40 -0.07
CA ASP A 113 7.25 16.73 -0.51
C ASP A 113 6.42 17.15 0.71
N ARG A 114 5.40 17.99 0.48
CA ARG A 114 4.54 18.50 1.54
C ARG A 114 3.65 17.37 2.08
N GLU A 115 2.96 16.65 1.19
CA GLU A 115 1.99 15.61 1.56
C GLU A 115 1.81 14.58 0.45
N SER A 116 1.56 13.32 0.84
CA SER A 116 1.14 12.29 -0.12
C SER A 116 -0.30 12.52 -0.60
N GLY A 117 -0.54 12.26 -1.89
CA GLY A 117 -1.88 12.19 -2.47
C GLY A 117 -1.90 12.73 -3.91
N ILE A 118 -3.08 12.77 -4.51
CA ILE A 118 -3.31 13.44 -5.79
C ILE A 118 -4.56 14.31 -5.73
N ARG A 119 -4.62 15.32 -6.61
CA ARG A 119 -5.85 16.08 -6.85
C ARG A 119 -6.54 15.52 -8.09
N LEU A 120 -7.87 15.38 -8.03
CA LEU A 120 -8.68 14.96 -9.18
C LEU A 120 -9.05 16.12 -10.12
N LYS A 121 -8.93 17.35 -9.62
CA LYS A 121 -9.12 18.61 -10.34
C LYS A 121 -8.09 19.63 -9.87
N ASP A 122 -7.72 20.56 -10.74
CA ASP A 122 -6.80 21.63 -10.36
C ASP A 122 -7.40 22.51 -9.26
N GLY A 123 -6.58 22.86 -8.27
CA GLY A 123 -7.02 23.59 -7.07
C GLY A 123 -7.96 22.80 -6.14
N GLY A 124 -8.24 21.53 -6.43
CA GLY A 124 -9.08 20.66 -5.61
C GLY A 124 -8.41 20.13 -4.35
N THR A 125 -9.19 19.36 -3.58
CA THR A 125 -8.71 18.65 -2.39
C THR A 125 -7.73 17.53 -2.78
N LEU A 126 -6.71 17.33 -1.94
CA LEU A 126 -5.76 16.24 -2.08
C LEU A 126 -6.36 14.94 -1.51
N TRP A 127 -6.39 13.87 -2.28
CA TRP A 127 -6.89 12.56 -1.84
C TRP A 127 -5.71 11.60 -1.71
N SER A 128 -5.61 10.96 -0.54
CA SER A 128 -4.55 10.00 -0.23
C SER A 128 -5.17 8.80 0.47
N PHE A 129 -5.53 7.80 -0.32
CA PHE A 129 -6.11 6.58 0.21
C PHE A 129 -5.11 5.43 0.11
N GLY A 130 -5.18 4.55 1.09
CA GLY A 130 -4.51 3.26 1.09
C GLY A 130 -5.53 2.15 1.25
N ARG A 131 -5.21 1.01 0.64
CA ARG A 131 -5.87 -0.26 0.92
C ARG A 131 -4.78 -1.31 1.08
N THR A 132 -4.89 -2.15 2.11
CA THR A 132 -3.90 -3.19 2.40
C THR A 132 -4.51 -4.57 2.18
N MET A 133 -3.76 -5.41 1.49
CA MET A 133 -4.04 -6.83 1.32
C MET A 133 -2.86 -7.63 1.86
N GLU A 134 -3.20 -8.70 2.57
CA GLU A 134 -2.25 -9.55 3.27
C GLU A 134 -2.41 -10.97 2.72
N ILE A 135 -1.31 -11.55 2.27
CA ILE A 135 -1.24 -12.84 1.59
C ILE A 135 -0.23 -13.70 2.34
N ASP A 136 -0.66 -14.85 2.82
CA ASP A 136 0.21 -15.90 3.37
C ASP A 136 0.34 -16.98 2.30
N HIS A 137 1.57 -17.25 1.85
CA HIS A 137 1.85 -18.18 0.77
C HIS A 137 2.93 -19.17 1.18
N THR A 138 2.69 -20.46 0.97
CA THR A 138 3.71 -21.50 1.11
C THR A 138 4.30 -21.78 -0.25
N LEU A 139 5.60 -21.54 -0.41
CA LEU A 139 6.31 -21.74 -1.67
C LEU A 139 6.27 -23.22 -2.05
N THR A 140 5.73 -23.51 -3.22
CA THR A 140 5.73 -24.88 -3.77
C THR A 140 7.06 -25.22 -4.42
N GLU A 141 7.35 -26.51 -4.58
CA GLU A 141 8.55 -26.99 -5.28
C GLU A 141 8.64 -26.44 -6.70
N ALA A 142 7.56 -26.50 -7.46
CA ALA A 142 7.51 -26.01 -8.83
C ALA A 142 7.83 -24.50 -8.93
N GLU A 143 7.28 -23.69 -8.01
CA GLU A 143 7.60 -22.26 -7.93
C GLU A 143 9.05 -22.02 -7.52
N GLY A 144 9.54 -22.74 -6.50
CA GLY A 144 10.91 -22.65 -6.03
C GLY A 144 11.92 -22.98 -7.12
N LEU A 145 11.69 -24.06 -7.87
CA LEU A 145 12.53 -24.44 -9.01
C LEU A 145 12.47 -23.39 -10.12
N ALA A 146 11.28 -22.88 -10.45
CA ALA A 146 11.11 -21.87 -11.49
C ALA A 146 11.87 -20.56 -11.19
N ILE A 147 11.92 -20.14 -9.93
CA ILE A 147 12.67 -18.95 -9.52
C ILE A 147 14.14 -19.23 -9.18
N GLY A 148 14.57 -20.50 -9.16
CA GLY A 148 15.91 -20.90 -8.74
C GLY A 148 16.17 -20.75 -7.23
N ASN A 149 15.12 -20.91 -6.43
CA ASN A 149 15.13 -20.90 -4.96
C ASN A 149 14.38 -22.13 -4.41
N TRP A 150 14.87 -23.31 -4.75
CA TRP A 150 14.44 -24.56 -4.13
C TRP A 150 15.65 -25.30 -3.57
N ILE A 151 15.51 -25.79 -2.35
CA ILE A 151 16.45 -26.68 -1.70
C ILE A 151 15.63 -27.90 -1.31
N GLU A 152 16.09 -29.10 -1.65
CA GLU A 152 15.43 -30.32 -1.23
C GLU A 152 15.39 -30.42 0.30
N GLU A 153 14.32 -31.02 0.83
CA GLU A 153 14.24 -31.25 2.25
C GLU A 153 15.35 -32.25 2.66
N PRO A 154 16.28 -31.87 3.55
CA PRO A 154 17.40 -32.73 3.89
C PRO A 154 16.91 -33.97 4.65
N GLU A 155 17.39 -35.16 4.24
CA GLU A 155 17.25 -36.38 5.03
C GLU A 155 17.97 -36.25 6.39
N GLU A 156 17.77 -37.21 7.31
CA GLU A 156 18.50 -37.30 8.58
C GLU A 156 20.02 -37.41 8.32
N GLY A 157 20.70 -36.26 8.24
CA GLY A 157 22.10 -36.18 7.84
C GLY A 157 22.61 -34.76 7.54
N GLY A 158 21.70 -33.79 7.36
CA GLY A 158 22.06 -32.39 7.16
C GLY A 158 22.01 -31.96 5.69
N LEU A 159 22.26 -30.67 5.43
CA LEU A 159 22.29 -30.11 4.08
C LEU A 159 23.66 -30.37 3.44
N PRO A 160 23.75 -31.12 2.31
CA PRO A 160 25.03 -31.33 1.63
C PRO A 160 25.59 -30.00 1.11
N TRP A 161 26.88 -29.75 1.35
CA TRP A 161 27.56 -28.53 0.88
C TRP A 161 27.46 -28.32 -0.64
N VAL A 162 27.40 -29.43 -1.40
CA VAL A 162 27.39 -29.45 -2.87
C VAL A 162 26.04 -29.03 -3.46
N SER A 163 24.93 -29.24 -2.74
CA SER A 163 23.58 -28.86 -3.17
C SER A 163 23.29 -27.37 -2.98
N MET A 164 24.22 -26.58 -2.43
CA MET A 164 23.98 -25.21 -2.01
C MET A 164 24.64 -24.21 -2.96
N THR A 165 23.95 -23.86 -4.05
CA THR A 165 24.29 -22.74 -4.94
C THR A 165 23.93 -21.38 -4.29
N TYR A 166 24.39 -21.18 -3.05
CA TYR A 166 24.11 -20.00 -2.24
C TYR A 166 25.40 -19.27 -1.90
N PRO A 167 25.40 -17.92 -1.81
CA PRO A 167 26.57 -17.17 -1.36
C PRO A 167 26.84 -17.45 0.13
N TRP A 168 27.74 -18.39 0.41
CA TRP A 168 28.14 -18.84 1.75
C TRP A 168 28.73 -17.74 2.63
N VAL A 169 29.27 -16.67 2.02
CA VAL A 169 30.01 -15.60 2.70
C VAL A 169 29.14 -14.84 3.71
N THR A 170 27.81 -14.92 3.60
CA THR A 170 26.86 -14.24 4.50
C THR A 170 26.00 -15.18 5.33
N ALA A 171 26.20 -16.51 5.24
CA ALA A 171 25.34 -17.49 5.90
C ALA A 171 25.73 -17.63 7.38
N THR A 172 24.96 -17.01 8.28
CA THR A 172 25.17 -17.14 9.74
C THR A 172 24.06 -18.01 10.34
N PHE A 173 24.40 -19.25 10.71
CA PHE A 173 23.46 -20.16 11.39
C PHE A 173 23.83 -20.32 12.87
N PRO A 174 22.84 -20.35 13.77
CA PRO A 174 23.05 -20.91 15.10
C PRO A 174 23.51 -22.36 14.96
N TRP A 175 24.58 -22.75 15.66
CA TRP A 175 25.11 -24.12 15.63
C TRP A 175 24.08 -25.21 15.98
N ALA A 176 23.03 -24.86 16.74
CA ALA A 176 21.96 -25.77 17.15
C ALA A 176 20.75 -25.80 16.19
N ALA A 177 20.79 -25.11 15.04
CA ALA A 177 19.67 -25.09 14.11
C ALA A 177 19.54 -26.45 13.40
N SER A 178 18.32 -27.01 13.37
CA SER A 178 18.04 -28.23 12.61
C SER A 178 18.28 -28.02 11.11
N PRO A 179 18.60 -29.08 10.33
CA PRO A 179 18.75 -28.98 8.88
C PRO A 179 17.55 -28.32 8.18
N ALA A 180 16.32 -28.64 8.62
CA ALA A 180 15.10 -28.01 8.13
C ALA A 180 15.01 -26.50 8.46
N ALA A 181 15.48 -26.07 9.63
CA ALA A 181 15.55 -24.65 9.99
C ALA A 181 16.59 -23.89 9.15
N GLN A 182 17.75 -24.51 8.90
CA GLN A 182 18.81 -23.96 8.05
C GLN A 182 18.33 -23.79 6.60
N ARG A 183 17.65 -24.81 6.06
CA ARG A 183 17.02 -24.79 4.72
C ARG A 183 16.11 -23.58 4.56
N ARG A 184 15.14 -23.42 5.47
CA ARG A 184 14.18 -22.31 5.40
C ARG A 184 14.85 -20.95 5.55
N ALA A 185 15.86 -20.83 6.42
CA ALA A 185 16.62 -19.60 6.58
C ALA A 185 17.39 -19.20 5.31
N LEU A 186 17.99 -20.17 4.61
CA LEU A 186 18.62 -19.94 3.32
C LEU A 186 17.60 -19.46 2.29
N MET A 187 16.52 -20.21 2.10
CA MET A 187 15.47 -19.87 1.14
C MET A 187 14.86 -18.49 1.40
N ALA A 188 14.72 -18.09 2.67
CA ALA A 188 14.31 -16.74 3.05
C ALA A 188 15.35 -15.67 2.71
N ALA A 189 16.63 -15.94 3.00
CA ALA A 189 17.74 -15.02 2.73
C ALA A 189 17.93 -14.73 1.23
N TRP A 190 17.45 -15.61 0.34
CA TRP A 190 17.47 -15.42 -1.11
C TRP A 190 16.95 -14.05 -1.54
N PHE A 191 15.89 -13.58 -0.87
CA PHE A 191 15.11 -12.43 -1.30
C PHE A 191 15.77 -11.08 -0.95
N ILE A 192 16.75 -11.04 -0.04
CA ILE A 192 17.26 -9.80 0.57
C ILE A 192 17.98 -8.88 -0.43
N ALA A 193 18.68 -9.46 -1.41
CA ALA A 193 19.50 -8.71 -2.37
C ALA A 193 18.95 -8.74 -3.81
N ARG A 194 17.74 -9.28 -4.01
CA ARG A 194 17.17 -9.50 -5.34
C ARG A 194 15.96 -8.60 -5.57
N PRO A 195 15.85 -7.92 -6.71
CA PRO A 195 14.67 -7.15 -7.04
C PRO A 195 13.50 -8.11 -7.31
N ILE A 196 12.44 -7.97 -6.52
CA ILE A 196 11.16 -8.65 -6.71
C ILE A 196 10.15 -7.62 -7.19
N TYR A 197 9.24 -8.05 -8.06
CA TYR A 197 8.15 -7.23 -8.56
C TYR A 197 6.82 -7.92 -8.31
N ALA A 198 5.78 -7.17 -7.95
CA ALA A 198 4.40 -7.65 -7.98
C ALA A 198 3.81 -7.41 -9.37
N ARG A 199 3.43 -8.48 -10.08
CA ARG A 199 2.68 -8.45 -11.33
C ARG A 199 1.19 -8.39 -11.02
N LEU A 200 0.48 -7.49 -11.66
CA LEU A 200 -0.99 -7.40 -11.59
C LEU A 200 -1.58 -7.77 -12.95
N GLN A 201 -2.63 -8.58 -12.95
CA GLN A 201 -3.35 -8.99 -14.17
C GLN A 201 -4.85 -8.75 -14.04
N ASP A 202 -5.51 -8.57 -15.17
CA ASP A 202 -6.96 -8.46 -15.27
C ASP A 202 -7.65 -9.83 -15.42
N ALA A 203 -8.97 -9.82 -15.64
CA ALA A 203 -9.77 -11.03 -15.81
C ALA A 203 -9.39 -11.87 -17.04
N ALA A 204 -8.82 -11.24 -18.07
CA ALA A 204 -8.38 -11.90 -19.30
C ALA A 204 -6.94 -12.41 -19.19
N GLY A 205 -6.28 -12.24 -18.03
CA GLY A 205 -4.88 -12.58 -17.83
C GLY A 205 -3.91 -11.57 -18.43
N VAL A 206 -4.40 -10.43 -18.93
CA VAL A 206 -3.56 -9.37 -19.48
C VAL A 206 -2.87 -8.65 -18.34
N VAL A 207 -1.56 -8.45 -18.46
CA VAL A 207 -0.76 -7.75 -17.45
C VAL A 207 -1.13 -6.28 -17.45
N ILE A 208 -1.48 -5.76 -16.27
CA ILE A 208 -1.74 -4.34 -16.03
C ILE A 208 -0.41 -3.60 -15.83
N GLY A 209 0.51 -4.22 -15.08
CA GLY A 209 1.86 -3.69 -14.85
C GLY A 209 2.60 -4.45 -13.76
N TYR A 210 3.84 -4.05 -13.54
CA TYR A 210 4.72 -4.61 -12.51
C TYR A 210 5.15 -3.53 -11.53
N ARG A 211 4.98 -3.80 -10.24
CA ARG A 211 5.39 -2.91 -9.16
C ARG A 211 6.58 -3.47 -8.41
N ARG A 212 7.69 -2.74 -8.38
CA ARG A 212 8.86 -3.12 -7.58
C ARG A 212 8.51 -3.22 -6.10
N CYS A 213 8.88 -4.32 -5.47
CA CYS A 213 8.75 -4.52 -4.03
C CYS A 213 9.69 -3.55 -3.30
N ARG A 214 9.17 -2.88 -2.26
CA ARG A 214 9.90 -1.91 -1.45
C ARG A 214 10.60 -2.51 -0.24
N ALA A 215 10.20 -3.73 0.15
CA ALA A 215 10.80 -4.49 1.23
C ALA A 215 10.81 -5.97 0.86
N CYS A 216 11.97 -6.60 1.04
CA CYS A 216 12.19 -8.03 0.88
C CYS A 216 13.16 -8.46 2.00
N HIS A 217 12.65 -9.10 3.04
CA HIS A 217 13.46 -9.45 4.21
C HIS A 217 13.17 -10.87 4.68
N ALA A 218 14.20 -11.59 5.10
CA ALA A 218 14.03 -12.74 5.98
C ALA A 218 13.56 -12.24 7.35
N VAL A 219 12.50 -12.83 7.89
CA VAL A 219 11.85 -12.39 9.12
C VAL A 219 11.63 -13.55 10.09
N THR A 220 11.55 -13.20 11.37
CA THR A 220 11.11 -14.07 12.47
C THR A 220 9.95 -13.41 13.20
N GLN A 221 9.03 -14.22 13.71
CA GLN A 221 7.90 -13.75 14.49
C GLN A 221 8.39 -13.24 15.86
N VAL A 222 7.95 -12.05 16.25
CA VAL A 222 8.30 -11.40 17.53
C VAL A 222 7.09 -10.62 18.04
N LEU A 223 7.02 -10.30 19.33
CA LEU A 223 5.86 -9.61 19.91
C LEU A 223 5.68 -8.18 19.34
N ASP A 224 6.76 -7.42 19.25
CA ASP A 224 6.77 -6.03 18.79
C ASP A 224 7.59 -5.85 17.51
N GLY A 225 7.15 -6.54 16.47
CA GLY A 225 7.79 -6.56 15.15
C GLY A 225 7.46 -5.33 14.31
N ARG A 226 8.41 -4.92 13.47
CA ARG A 226 8.24 -3.80 12.52
C ARG A 226 7.15 -4.06 11.48
N TYR A 227 6.96 -5.31 11.08
CA TYR A 227 5.93 -5.71 10.13
C TYR A 227 4.79 -6.39 10.86
N ARG A 228 3.55 -6.10 10.43
CA ARG A 228 2.34 -6.78 10.88
C ARG A 228 1.62 -7.37 9.69
N ILE A 229 1.29 -8.65 9.79
CA ILE A 229 0.51 -9.40 8.79
C ILE A 229 -0.31 -10.47 9.50
N ALA A 230 -1.58 -10.64 9.12
CA ALA A 230 -2.52 -11.58 9.72
C ALA A 230 -2.61 -11.50 11.26
N GLY A 231 -2.50 -10.29 11.82
CA GLY A 231 -2.50 -10.05 13.27
C GLY A 231 -1.20 -10.45 14.00
N GLN A 232 -0.21 -11.00 13.30
CA GLN A 232 1.09 -11.37 13.85
C GLN A 232 2.15 -10.31 13.54
N SER A 233 3.13 -10.21 14.43
CA SER A 233 4.23 -9.24 14.36
C SER A 233 5.53 -9.95 13.94
N TRP A 234 6.28 -9.32 13.03
CA TRP A 234 7.47 -9.87 12.40
C TRP A 234 8.59 -8.83 12.35
N SER A 235 9.84 -9.26 12.52
CA SER A 235 11.01 -8.40 12.40
C SER A 235 12.08 -9.02 11.51
N PRO A 236 12.82 -8.22 10.71
CA PRO A 236 13.99 -8.71 9.99
C PRO A 236 14.98 -9.42 10.91
N ALA A 237 15.40 -10.61 10.52
CA ALA A 237 16.38 -11.40 11.25
C ALA A 237 17.30 -12.12 10.25
N PRO A 238 18.63 -12.14 10.45
CA PRO A 238 19.55 -12.83 9.56
C PRO A 238 19.26 -14.32 9.37
N ALA A 239 18.74 -14.99 10.42
CA ALA A 239 18.31 -16.39 10.40
C ALA A 239 16.77 -16.54 10.35
N GLY A 240 16.07 -15.56 9.79
CA GLY A 240 14.62 -15.61 9.62
C GLY A 240 14.21 -16.75 8.69
N GLN A 241 13.21 -17.54 9.08
CA GLN A 241 12.77 -18.75 8.34
C GLN A 241 11.61 -18.48 7.38
N THR A 242 11.23 -17.21 7.22
CA THR A 242 10.09 -16.78 6.41
C THR A 242 10.49 -15.49 5.71
N ALA A 243 10.01 -15.25 4.49
CA ALA A 243 10.29 -14.01 3.78
C ALA A 243 9.08 -13.07 3.85
N TYR A 244 9.29 -11.85 4.31
CA TYR A 244 8.34 -10.75 4.17
C TYR A 244 8.66 -9.97 2.90
N ILE A 245 7.69 -9.90 2.00
CA ILE A 245 7.80 -9.18 0.73
C ILE A 245 6.66 -8.19 0.62
N GLU A 246 6.96 -6.94 0.27
CA GLU A 246 5.95 -5.89 0.22
C GLU A 246 6.03 -5.07 -1.05
N ALA A 247 4.91 -4.97 -1.76
CA ALA A 247 4.72 -4.03 -2.86
C ALA A 247 3.67 -2.98 -2.49
N MET A 248 3.84 -1.77 -3.01
CA MET A 248 2.87 -0.69 -2.84
C MET A 248 2.77 0.13 -4.12
N THR A 249 1.60 0.18 -4.74
CA THR A 249 1.38 1.00 -5.94
C THR A 249 1.50 2.49 -5.62
N GLY A 250 1.92 3.27 -6.62
CA GLY A 250 1.82 4.72 -6.63
C GLY A 250 0.40 5.18 -6.97
N PHE A 251 0.14 6.47 -6.77
CA PHE A 251 -1.08 7.07 -7.27
C PHE A 251 -1.00 7.17 -8.80
N ARG A 252 -2.09 6.83 -9.50
CA ARG A 252 -2.16 6.79 -10.97
C ARG A 252 -1.24 5.76 -11.65
N ASP A 253 -0.63 4.83 -10.90
CA ASP A 253 0.13 3.71 -11.51
C ASP A 253 -0.80 2.86 -12.40
N ALA A 254 -2.03 2.62 -11.94
CA ALA A 254 -3.12 2.03 -12.70
C ALA A 254 -4.44 2.69 -12.29
N ASP A 255 -5.27 3.05 -13.27
CA ASP A 255 -6.54 3.74 -13.04
C ASP A 255 -7.61 3.17 -13.96
N GLY A 256 -8.83 2.99 -13.43
CA GLY A 256 -9.98 2.52 -14.19
C GLY A 256 -9.91 1.06 -14.64
N VAL A 257 -9.04 0.25 -14.04
CA VAL A 257 -8.87 -1.18 -14.35
C VAL A 257 -9.07 -2.04 -13.09
N GLU A 258 -9.55 -3.26 -13.25
CA GLU A 258 -9.72 -4.21 -12.15
C GLU A 258 -8.62 -5.27 -12.19
N ALA A 259 -7.86 -5.38 -11.10
CA ALA A 259 -6.93 -6.47 -10.91
C ALA A 259 -7.65 -7.72 -10.40
N ARG A 260 -7.42 -8.85 -11.08
CA ARG A 260 -7.97 -10.18 -10.77
C ARG A 260 -6.95 -11.18 -10.27
N SER A 261 -5.67 -10.97 -10.55
CA SER A 261 -4.60 -11.70 -9.86
C SER A 261 -3.43 -10.78 -9.52
N VAL A 262 -2.71 -11.17 -8.48
CA VAL A 262 -1.40 -10.62 -8.13
C VAL A 262 -0.43 -11.77 -7.95
N ALA A 263 0.76 -11.67 -8.57
CA ALA A 263 1.84 -12.63 -8.40
C ALA A 263 3.15 -11.90 -8.11
N LEU A 264 4.05 -12.54 -7.38
CA LEU A 264 5.42 -12.05 -7.25
C LEU A 264 6.25 -12.58 -8.42
N MET A 265 7.17 -11.75 -8.90
CA MET A 265 8.05 -12.04 -10.02
C MET A 265 9.49 -11.94 -9.52
N ALA A 266 10.26 -12.99 -9.74
CA ALA A 266 11.70 -13.01 -9.48
C ALA A 266 12.49 -13.18 -10.79
N GLY A 267 13.77 -12.81 -10.78
CA GLY A 267 14.63 -12.89 -11.97
C GLY A 267 14.18 -11.94 -13.10
N VAL A 268 13.50 -10.85 -12.74
CA VAL A 268 12.95 -9.92 -13.72
C VAL A 268 14.06 -9.24 -14.53
N THR A 269 13.99 -9.37 -15.85
CA THR A 269 14.87 -8.67 -16.79
C THR A 269 14.10 -7.53 -17.44
N LEU A 270 14.72 -6.34 -17.45
CA LEU A 270 14.12 -5.14 -18.01
C LEU A 270 14.49 -4.98 -19.48
N ALA A 271 13.60 -4.38 -20.26
CA ALA A 271 13.90 -3.94 -21.61
C ALA A 271 15.03 -2.90 -21.63
N ALA A 272 15.72 -2.78 -22.77
CA ALA A 272 16.83 -1.84 -22.93
C ALA A 272 16.39 -0.39 -22.66
N GLY A 273 17.22 0.36 -21.93
CA GLY A 273 16.98 1.77 -21.61
C GLY A 273 16.08 2.02 -20.41
N ILE A 274 15.50 0.99 -19.79
CA ILE A 274 14.70 1.15 -18.57
C ILE A 274 15.61 1.20 -17.34
N PRO A 275 15.54 2.25 -16.51
CA PRO A 275 16.39 2.35 -15.33
C PRO A 275 15.97 1.31 -14.28
N PRO A 276 16.93 0.64 -13.62
CA PRO A 276 16.63 -0.43 -12.66
C PRO A 276 15.81 0.06 -11.47
N GLY A 277 15.95 1.33 -11.08
CA GLY A 277 15.22 1.94 -9.97
C GLY A 277 13.76 2.29 -10.25
N ARG A 278 13.25 2.07 -11.48
CA ARG A 278 11.87 2.40 -11.81
C ARG A 278 10.90 1.54 -11.01
N LEU A 279 9.96 2.20 -10.33
CA LEU A 279 9.08 1.54 -9.37
C LEU A 279 7.89 0.87 -10.04
N TRP A 280 7.31 1.49 -11.06
CA TRP A 280 6.21 0.94 -11.86
C TRP A 280 6.66 0.74 -13.30
N LEU A 281 6.51 -0.50 -13.77
CA LEU A 281 6.87 -0.94 -15.11
C LEU A 281 5.61 -1.32 -15.88
N LYS A 282 5.58 -0.94 -17.14
CA LYS A 282 4.54 -1.38 -18.09
C LYS A 282 4.82 -2.81 -18.56
N PRO A 283 3.81 -3.52 -19.10
CA PRO A 283 3.96 -4.89 -19.59
C PRO A 283 5.14 -5.07 -20.56
N GLU A 284 5.31 -4.13 -21.50
CA GLU A 284 6.36 -4.14 -22.52
C GLU A 284 7.77 -3.84 -22.00
N GLU A 285 7.89 -3.36 -20.76
CA GLU A 285 9.17 -2.98 -20.15
C GLU A 285 9.87 -4.16 -19.43
N VAL A 286 9.21 -5.32 -19.37
CA VAL A 286 9.71 -6.57 -18.78
C VAL A 286 9.84 -7.65 -19.86
N THR A 287 11.02 -8.24 -20.01
CA THR A 287 11.31 -9.23 -21.06
C THR A 287 11.38 -10.66 -20.53
N ALA A 288 11.72 -10.85 -19.27
CA ALA A 288 11.80 -12.16 -18.62
C ALA A 288 11.51 -12.05 -17.12
N GLY A 289 11.17 -13.19 -16.50
CA GLY A 289 10.94 -13.34 -15.07
C GLY A 289 10.04 -14.54 -14.78
N ALA A 290 10.19 -15.14 -13.60
CA ALA A 290 9.40 -16.28 -13.17
C ALA A 290 8.36 -15.85 -12.11
N PRO A 291 7.07 -16.17 -12.30
CA PRO A 291 6.02 -15.89 -11.32
C PRO A 291 6.05 -16.91 -10.18
N PHE A 292 5.65 -16.48 -8.99
CA PHE A 292 5.36 -17.31 -7.82
C PHE A 292 4.36 -16.58 -6.91
N ALA A 293 3.74 -17.30 -5.97
CA ALA A 293 2.74 -16.75 -5.05
C ALA A 293 1.57 -16.06 -5.76
N GLU A 294 1.12 -16.64 -6.87
CA GLU A 294 -0.03 -16.10 -7.60
C GLU A 294 -1.31 -16.27 -6.79
N THR A 295 -1.96 -15.16 -6.49
CA THR A 295 -3.15 -15.10 -5.64
C THR A 295 -4.29 -14.42 -6.40
N PRO A 296 -5.48 -15.05 -6.49
CA PRO A 296 -6.65 -14.42 -7.07
C PRO A 296 -7.17 -13.29 -6.17
N ILE A 297 -7.54 -12.17 -6.78
CA ILE A 297 -8.00 -10.96 -6.10
C ILE A 297 -9.17 -10.36 -6.89
N SER A 298 -9.86 -9.37 -6.32
CA SER A 298 -10.86 -8.57 -7.05
C SER A 298 -10.77 -7.16 -6.51
N LEU A 299 -9.91 -6.37 -7.15
CA LEU A 299 -9.57 -5.02 -6.68
C LEU A 299 -9.70 -4.01 -7.82
N PRO A 300 -10.64 -3.07 -7.76
CA PRO A 300 -10.63 -1.92 -8.67
C PRO A 300 -9.44 -1.04 -8.31
N LEU A 301 -8.52 -0.84 -9.26
CA LEU A 301 -7.39 0.05 -9.15
C LEU A 301 -7.85 1.47 -9.51
N ARG A 302 -7.54 2.43 -8.64
CA ARG A 302 -8.04 3.81 -8.74
C ARG A 302 -6.91 4.80 -8.60
N ALA A 303 -7.00 5.90 -9.32
CA ALA A 303 -6.01 6.98 -9.28
C ALA A 303 -5.66 7.45 -7.85
N THR A 304 -6.65 7.54 -6.96
CA THR A 304 -6.47 8.08 -5.60
C THR A 304 -6.07 7.04 -4.54
N VAL A 305 -5.96 5.76 -4.89
CA VAL A 305 -5.67 4.67 -3.95
C VAL A 305 -4.30 4.08 -4.21
N ARG A 306 -3.54 3.86 -3.13
CA ARG A 306 -2.37 2.99 -3.13
C ARG A 306 -2.76 1.62 -2.60
N GLU A 307 -2.54 0.61 -3.43
CA GLU A 307 -2.69 -0.78 -3.05
C GLU A 307 -1.39 -1.25 -2.41
N ARG A 308 -1.48 -1.71 -1.17
CA ARG A 308 -0.36 -2.28 -0.41
C ARG A 308 -0.55 -3.79 -0.34
N PHE A 309 0.30 -4.52 -1.03
CA PHE A 309 0.34 -5.98 -1.00
C PHE A 309 1.45 -6.42 -0.05
N LYS A 310 1.09 -7.12 1.02
CA LYS A 310 2.04 -7.76 1.93
C LYS A 310 1.97 -9.26 1.70
N PHE A 311 3.11 -9.86 1.43
CA PHE A 311 3.28 -11.29 1.29
C PHE A 311 4.14 -11.80 2.45
N LEU A 312 3.69 -12.87 3.07
CA LEU A 312 4.49 -13.69 3.95
C LEU A 312 4.70 -15.03 3.25
N VAL A 313 5.93 -15.27 2.80
CA VAL A 313 6.31 -16.46 2.03
C VAL A 313 6.99 -17.46 2.96
N ARG A 314 6.39 -18.64 3.09
CA ARG A 314 6.86 -19.78 3.88
C ARG A 314 7.52 -20.82 2.97
N PHE A 315 8.35 -21.68 3.55
CA PHE A 315 9.17 -22.69 2.87
C PHE A 315 9.14 -24.01 3.60
#